data_AF-A0A348P3L6-F1
#
_entry.id   AF-A0A348P3L6-F1
#
_cell.length_a   1.000
_cell.length_b   1.000
_cell.length_c   1.000
_cell.angle_alpha   90.00
_cell.angle_beta   90.00
_cell.angle_gamma   90.00
#
_symmetry.space_group_name_H-M   'P 1'
#
loop_
_entity.id
_entity.type
_entity.pdbx_description
1 polymer ?
#
loop_
_entity_poly.entity_id
_entity_poly.type
_entity_poly.pdbx_seq_one_letter_code
_entity_poly.pdbx_strand_id
1 'polypeptide(L)'
;MQKRDILINLRVSQEEKRIIERKAKQCGMSLSAYLRTVGLGKDVTAAPPPELETIYKQANTFNLPRFANLAMKALQHYGGDDIGDNKDMDN
;
A
#
# COMPACT_ATOMS: atom_id res chain seq x y z
N MET A 1 13.74 -16.16 8.04
CA MET A 1 12.57 -15.39 8.52
C MET A 1 12.92 -14.84 9.91
N GLN A 2 13.00 -13.53 10.10
CA GLN A 2 13.29 -12.95 11.43
C GLN A 2 12.15 -13.30 12.40
N LYS A 3 12.49 -13.76 13.61
CA LYS A 3 11.50 -13.96 14.69
C LYS A 3 10.93 -12.59 15.09
N ARG A 4 9.60 -12.52 15.21
CA ARG A 4 8.84 -11.33 15.63
C ARG A 4 8.02 -11.71 16.85
N ASP A 5 8.70 -11.83 17.99
CA ASP A 5 8.20 -12.30 19.27
C ASP A 5 7.97 -11.18 20.29
N ILE A 6 8.49 -9.98 20.03
CA ILE A 6 8.26 -8.79 20.87
C ILE A 6 6.94 -8.11 20.47
N LEU A 7 6.07 -7.91 21.46
CA LEU A 7 4.78 -7.23 21.31
C LEU A 7 4.90 -5.72 21.56
N ILE A 8 4.22 -4.93 20.73
CA ILE A 8 4.03 -3.50 20.92
C ILE A 8 2.54 -3.26 21.10
N ASN A 9 2.13 -2.72 22.25
CA ASN A 9 0.74 -2.37 22.53
C ASN A 9 0.50 -0.88 22.28
N LEU A 10 -0.49 -0.56 21.46
CA LEU A 10 -0.86 0.81 21.11
C LEU A 10 -2.29 1.07 21.57
N ARG A 11 -2.52 2.20 22.27
CA ARG A 11 -3.87 2.71 22.52
C ARG A 11 -4.25 3.63 21.39
N VAL A 12 -5.42 3.40 20.82
CA VAL A 12 -6.00 4.22 19.75
C VAL A 12 -7.48 4.41 20.06
N SER A 13 -8.02 5.53 19.62
CA SER A 13 -9.44 5.76 19.50
C SER A 13 -10.05 4.85 18.43
N GLN A 14 -11.38 4.74 18.45
CA GLN A 14 -12.11 3.96 17.46
C GLN A 14 -11.92 4.52 16.04
N GLU A 15 -11.75 5.84 15.90
CA GLU A 15 -11.59 6.49 14.61
C GLU A 15 -10.18 6.30 14.04
N GLU A 16 -9.15 6.48 14.86
CA GLU A 16 -7.77 6.15 14.49
C GLU A 16 -7.65 4.71 14.03
N LYS A 17 -8.27 3.76 14.73
CA LYS A 17 -8.28 2.35 14.33
C LYS A 17 -8.85 2.17 12.91
N ARG A 18 -10.00 2.78 12.60
CA ARG A 18 -10.63 2.69 11.28
C ARG A 18 -9.75 3.27 10.18
N ILE A 19 -9.12 4.42 10.44
CA ILE A 19 -8.20 5.05 9.50
C ILE A 19 -7.02 4.12 9.21
N ILE A 20 -6.36 3.59 10.25
CA ILE A 20 -5.19 2.72 10.08
C ILE A 20 -5.60 1.43 9.34
N GLU A 21 -6.73 0.82 9.66
CA GLU A 21 -7.25 -0.36 8.96
C GLU A 21 -7.53 -0.08 7.49
N ARG A 22 -8.11 1.08 7.16
CA ARG A 22 -8.35 1.51 5.78
C ARG A 22 -7.04 1.68 5.01
N LYS A 23 -6.05 2.38 5.59
CA LYS A 23 -4.74 2.59 4.96
C LYS A 23 -4.01 1.27 4.75
N ALA A 24 -4.03 0.37 5.73
CA ALA A 24 -3.45 -0.97 5.60
C ALA A 24 -4.11 -1.78 4.45
N LYS A 25 -5.44 -1.73 4.35
CA LYS A 25 -6.19 -2.40 3.27
C LYS A 25 -5.88 -1.82 1.89
N GLN A 26 -5.79 -0.49 1.77
CA GLN A 26 -5.38 0.18 0.53
C GLN A 26 -3.97 -0.24 0.08
N CYS A 27 -3.07 -0.49 1.03
CA CYS A 27 -1.72 -0.98 0.74
C CYS A 27 -1.66 -2.51 0.52
N GLY A 28 -2.78 -3.24 0.60
CA GLY A 28 -2.81 -4.70 0.50
C GLY A 28 -2.08 -5.42 1.65
N MET A 29 -1.91 -4.75 2.79
CA MET A 29 -1.13 -5.26 3.94
C MET A 29 -2.02 -5.63 5.12
N SER A 30 -1.53 -6.54 5.97
CA SER A 30 -2.11 -6.71 7.31
C SER A 30 -1.82 -5.50 8.18
N LEU A 31 -2.68 -5.23 9.17
CA LEU A 31 -2.53 -4.10 10.09
C LEU A 31 -1.15 -4.07 10.77
N SER A 32 -0.67 -5.21 11.25
CA SER A 32 0.66 -5.32 11.87
C SER A 32 1.80 -5.10 10.88
N ALA A 33 1.65 -5.55 9.63
CA ALA A 33 2.66 -5.31 8.59
C ALA A 33 2.73 -3.80 8.28
N TYR A 34 1.58 -3.17 8.05
CA TYR A 34 1.46 -1.74 7.79
C TYR A 34 2.09 -0.89 8.90
N LEU A 35 1.67 -1.10 10.16
CA LEU A 35 2.20 -0.36 11.31
C LEU A 35 3.72 -0.52 11.50
N ARG A 36 4.26 -1.70 11.21
CA ARG A 36 5.70 -1.94 11.29
C ARG A 36 6.45 -1.21 10.18
N THR A 37 5.90 -1.17 8.97
CA THR A 37 6.52 -0.47 7.83
C THR A 37 6.54 1.03 8.11
N VAL A 38 5.39 1.61 8.49
CA VAL A 38 5.27 3.03 8.85
C VAL A 38 6.12 3.37 10.07
N GLY A 39 6.06 2.55 11.13
CA GLY A 39 6.82 2.78 12.36
C GLY A 39 8.35 2.68 12.20
N LEU A 40 8.82 2.07 11.11
CA LEU A 40 10.24 2.05 10.72
C LEU A 40 10.61 3.18 9.76
N GLY A 41 9.69 4.12 9.49
CA GLY A 41 9.92 5.26 8.58
C GLY A 41 10.02 4.85 7.11
N LYS A 42 9.44 3.72 6.71
CA LYS A 42 9.41 3.30 5.31
C LYS A 42 8.16 3.83 4.63
N ASP A 43 8.33 4.33 3.42
CA ASP A 43 7.21 4.75 2.58
C ASP A 43 6.31 3.56 2.24
N VAL A 44 5.00 3.75 2.38
CA VAL A 44 3.98 2.76 2.04
C VAL A 44 3.11 3.33 0.95
N THR A 45 3.12 2.68 -0.21
CA THR A 45 2.31 3.07 -1.36
C THR A 45 1.05 2.23 -1.43
N ALA A 46 -0.01 2.79 -2.04
CA ALA A 46 -1.21 2.01 -2.35
C ALA A 46 -0.83 0.81 -3.23
N ALA A 47 -1.55 -0.30 -3.01
CA ALA A 47 -1.41 -1.46 -3.89
C ALA A 47 -1.92 -1.07 -5.29
N PRO A 48 -1.20 -1.45 -6.35
CA PRO A 48 -1.64 -1.18 -7.70
C PRO A 48 -2.96 -1.91 -8.02
N PRO A 49 -3.77 -1.39 -8.95
CA PRO A 49 -5.04 -2.01 -9.32
C PRO A 49 -4.76 -3.37 -9.98
N PRO A 50 -5.61 -4.39 -9.74
CA PRO A 50 -5.46 -5.70 -10.35
C PRO A 50 -5.50 -5.65 -11.89
N GLU A 51 -6.18 -4.65 -12.47
CA GLU A 51 -6.22 -4.40 -13.91
C GLU A 51 -4.82 -4.07 -14.45
N LEU A 52 -4.03 -3.29 -13.71
CA LEU A 52 -2.67 -2.91 -14.11
C LEU A 52 -1.71 -4.11 -14.09
N GLU A 53 -1.86 -4.98 -13.09
CA GLU A 53 -1.12 -6.25 -13.02
C GLU A 53 -1.48 -7.16 -14.21
N THR A 54 -2.77 -7.19 -14.58
CA THR A 54 -3.27 -7.97 -15.72
C THR A 54 -2.69 -7.45 -17.04
N ILE A 55 -2.66 -6.13 -17.24
CA ILE A 55 -2.06 -5.49 -18.41
C ILE A 55 -0.58 -5.86 -18.52
N TYR A 56 0.16 -5.79 -17.42
CA TYR A 56 1.58 -6.18 -17.39
C TYR A 56 1.77 -7.65 -17.80
N LYS A 57 0.98 -8.57 -17.22
CA LYS A 57 1.01 -10.00 -17.55
C LYS A 57 0.72 -10.25 -19.03
N GLN A 58 -0.33 -9.63 -19.57
CA GLN A 58 -0.70 -9.75 -20.97
C GLN A 58 0.38 -9.17 -21.90
N ALA A 59 0.91 -7.98 -21.62
CA ALA A 59 1.97 -7.37 -22.40
C ALA A 59 3.24 -8.24 -22.44
N ASN A 60 3.56 -8.92 -21.34
CA ASN A 60 4.66 -9.87 -21.29
C ASN A 60 4.37 -11.14 -22.12
N THR A 61 3.14 -11.68 -22.04
CA THR A 61 2.71 -12.85 -22.84
C THR A 61 2.77 -12.59 -24.34
N PHE A 62 2.39 -11.39 -24.78
CA PHE A 62 2.45 -10.99 -26.20
C PHE A 62 3.83 -10.49 -26.64
N ASN A 63 4.86 -10.58 -25.78
CA ASN A 63 6.21 -10.07 -26.02
C ASN A 63 6.21 -8.62 -26.53
N LEU A 64 5.47 -7.76 -25.83
CA LEU A 64 5.32 -6.34 -26.11
C LEU A 64 6.17 -5.52 -25.13
N PRO A 65 7.50 -5.43 -25.32
CA PRO A 65 8.42 -4.88 -24.31
C PRO A 65 8.15 -3.39 -24.02
N ARG A 66 7.70 -2.61 -25.01
CA ARG A 66 7.36 -1.19 -24.82
C ARG A 66 6.17 -1.00 -23.88
N PHE A 67 5.16 -1.86 -24.00
CA PHE A 67 3.97 -1.81 -23.14
C PHE A 67 4.25 -2.37 -21.75
N ALA A 68 5.04 -3.44 -21.65
CA ALA A 68 5.48 -3.99 -20.36
C ALA A 68 6.30 -2.97 -19.56
N ASN A 69 7.23 -2.25 -20.22
CA ASN A 69 8.01 -1.19 -19.58
C ASN A 69 7.16 0.00 -19.12
N LEU A 70 6.15 0.38 -19.92
CA LEU A 70 5.22 1.45 -19.54
C LEU A 70 4.35 1.05 -18.33
N ALA A 71 3.81 -0.18 -18.34
CA ALA A 71 3.05 -0.71 -17.22
C ALA A 71 3.92 -0.85 -15.96
N MET A 72 5.17 -1.29 -16.09
CA MET A 72 6.13 -1.36 -14.98
C MET A 72 6.44 0.03 -14.42
N LYS A 73 6.62 1.03 -15.29
CA LYS A 73 6.80 2.42 -14.89
C LYS A 73 5.56 2.95 -14.17
N ALA A 74 4.36 2.65 -14.66
CA ALA A 74 3.11 3.00 -13.98
C ALA A 74 2.99 2.32 -12.60
N LEU A 75 3.37 1.05 -12.46
CA LEU A 75 3.41 0.32 -11.18
C LEU A 75 4.37 0.97 -10.18
N GLN A 76 5.56 1.39 -10.63
CA GLN A 76 6.56 2.05 -9.79
C GLN A 76 6.14 3.46 -9.35
N HIS A 77 5.37 4.17 -10.19
CA HIS A 77 4.85 5.50 -9.90
C HIS A 77 3.45 5.48 -9.26
N TYR A 78 2.84 4.31 -9.02
CA TYR A 78 1.51 4.16 -8.40
C TYR A 78 1.46 4.55 -6.90
N GLY A 79 2.41 5.36 -6.42
CA GLY A 79 2.53 5.79 -5.03
C GLY A 79 2.41 7.28 -4.81
N GLY A 80 1.94 8.04 -5.81
CA GLY A 80 1.93 9.51 -5.78
C GLY A 80 0.65 10.16 -5.26
N ASP A 81 -0.44 9.42 -5.13
CA ASP A 81 -1.62 9.94 -4.44
C ASP A 81 -1.38 9.79 -2.95
N ASP A 82 -1.01 10.92 -2.34
CA ASP A 82 -1.07 11.12 -0.90
C ASP A 82 -2.25 10.33 -0.34
N ILE A 83 -1.97 9.39 0.57
CA ILE A 83 -3.00 8.80 1.43
C ILE A 83 -3.44 9.95 2.35
N GLY A 84 -4.20 10.86 1.75
CA GLY A 84 -4.43 12.22 2.17
C GLY A 84 -4.88 12.24 3.60
N ASP A 85 -4.32 13.21 4.32
CA ASP A 85 -4.88 13.69 5.58
C ASP A 85 -6.40 13.79 5.43
N ASN A 86 -7.10 13.03 6.25
CA ASN A 86 -8.53 13.18 6.43
C ASN A 86 -8.72 14.50 7.20
N LYS A 87 -8.51 15.64 6.52
CA LYS A 87 -8.83 16.99 7.01
C LYS A 87 -10.34 17.23 6.94
N ASP A 88 -11.13 16.29 7.44
CA ASP A 88 -12.56 16.42 7.55
C ASP A 88 -12.99 15.39 8.59
N MET A 89 -12.93 15.73 9.89
CA MET A 89 -13.83 15.26 10.97
C MET A 89 -13.53 16.04 12.27
N ASP A 90 -13.52 17.37 12.18
CA ASP A 90 -13.96 18.20 13.31
C ASP A 90 -15.44 18.50 13.07
N ASN A 91 -16.34 17.71 13.67
CA ASN A 91 -17.68 18.13 14.08
C ASN A 91 -18.25 17.17 15.14
#